data_AF-A0A1S2FXP2-F1
#
_entry.id   AF-A0A1S2FXP2-F1
#
_cell.length_a   1.000
_cell.length_b   1.000
_cell.length_c   1.000
_cell.angle_alpha   90.00
_cell.angle_beta   90.00
_cell.angle_gamma   90.00
#
_symmetry.space_group_name_H-M   'P 1'
#
loop_
_entity.id
_entity.type
_entity.pdbx_description
1 polymer ?
#
loop_
_entity_poly.entity_id
_entity_poly.type
_entity_poly.pdbx_seq_one_letter_code
_entity_poly.pdbx_strand_id
1 'polypeptide(L)'
;MMQYMIEWLRTNRNEILKKYPEAEPLLYYFSDYFNTVAWVDPIIDIIKRAIRGEGANIQETSAYLLMDDVVDEGHIIDAAEFYFNGELDGKVPFKVFASVLELIALAYAEHNPEEKEQILDLMPRLKKVYDI
;
A
#
# COMPACT_ATOMS: atom_id res chain seq x y z
N MET A 1 -16.02 -15.55 -1.73
CA MET A 1 -14.69 -16.11 -1.40
C MET A 1 -13.73 -14.95 -1.59
N MET A 2 -13.15 -14.44 -0.51
CA MET A 2 -12.31 -13.24 -0.54
C MET A 2 -11.06 -13.60 -1.33
N GLN A 3 -10.89 -13.06 -2.54
CA GLN A 3 -9.64 -13.22 -3.27
C GLN A 3 -8.58 -12.43 -2.50
N TYR A 4 -7.51 -13.09 -2.05
CA TYR A 4 -6.45 -12.40 -1.31
C TYR A 4 -5.89 -11.28 -2.19
N MET A 5 -5.64 -10.12 -1.59
CA MET A 5 -5.20 -8.92 -2.33
C MET A 5 -3.94 -9.19 -3.19
N ILE A 6 -3.07 -10.09 -2.73
CA ILE A 6 -1.94 -10.62 -3.52
C ILE A 6 -2.38 -11.33 -4.81
N GLU A 7 -3.35 -12.24 -4.74
CA GLU A 7 -3.80 -13.01 -5.89
C GLU A 7 -4.51 -12.11 -6.90
N TRP A 8 -5.28 -11.14 -6.40
CA TRP A 8 -5.88 -10.12 -7.24
C TRP A 8 -4.79 -9.25 -7.89
N LEU A 9 -3.80 -8.76 -7.15
CA LEU A 9 -2.75 -7.89 -7.70
C LEU A 9 -1.91 -8.62 -8.75
N ARG A 10 -1.51 -9.87 -8.47
CA ARG A 10 -0.78 -10.72 -9.42
C ARG A 10 -1.57 -10.94 -10.71
N THR A 11 -2.88 -11.13 -10.60
CA THR A 11 -3.77 -11.39 -11.75
C THR A 11 -4.00 -10.12 -12.57
N ASN A 12 -4.13 -8.98 -11.92
CA ASN A 12 -4.52 -7.71 -12.57
C ASN A 12 -3.33 -6.77 -12.84
N ARG A 13 -2.10 -7.15 -12.47
CA ARG A 13 -0.89 -6.32 -12.63
C ARG A 13 -0.76 -5.70 -14.02
N ASN A 14 -0.90 -6.51 -15.07
CA ASN A 14 -0.75 -6.02 -16.45
C ASN A 14 -1.86 -5.05 -16.86
N GLU A 15 -3.08 -5.21 -16.34
CA GLU A 15 -4.19 -4.30 -16.62
C GLU A 15 -4.02 -2.98 -15.87
N ILE A 16 -3.58 -3.04 -14.61
CA ILE A 16 -3.19 -1.87 -13.82
C ILE A 16 -2.09 -1.10 -14.55
N LEU A 17 -1.02 -1.77 -14.99
CA LEU A 17 0.09 -1.12 -15.71
C LEU A 17 -0.30 -0.53 -17.06
N LYS A 18 -1.29 -1.11 -17.75
CA LYS A 18 -1.84 -0.51 -18.98
C LYS A 18 -2.59 0.78 -18.71
N LYS A 19 -3.31 0.85 -17.58
CA LYS A 19 -4.12 2.02 -17.18
C LYS A 19 -3.29 3.08 -16.45
N TYR A 20 -2.27 2.64 -15.72
CA TYR A 20 -1.45 3.43 -14.81
C TYR A 20 0.04 2.98 -14.89
N PRO A 21 0.74 3.30 -16.00
CA PRO A 21 2.12 2.88 -16.21
C PRO A 21 3.10 3.40 -15.15
N GLU A 22 2.81 4.55 -14.53
CA GLU A 22 3.59 5.15 -13.44
C GLU A 22 3.67 4.27 -12.18
N ALA A 23 2.81 3.26 -12.05
CA ALA A 23 2.85 2.33 -10.94
C ALA A 23 3.98 1.28 -11.08
N GLU A 24 4.62 1.13 -12.24
CA GLU A 24 5.62 0.08 -12.52
C GLU A 24 6.78 -0.03 -11.52
N PRO A 25 7.46 1.06 -11.13
CA PRO A 25 8.59 0.98 -10.20
C PRO A 25 8.18 0.55 -8.79
N LEU A 26 6.92 0.81 -8.43
CA LEU A 26 6.39 0.62 -7.08
C LEU A 26 5.58 -0.65 -6.93
N LEU A 27 4.98 -1.14 -8.01
CA LEU A 27 4.22 -2.39 -8.00
C LEU A 27 5.06 -3.59 -7.59
N TYR A 28 6.39 -3.55 -7.74
CA TYR A 28 7.30 -4.56 -7.19
C TYR A 28 7.25 -4.55 -5.65
N TYR A 29 7.57 -3.41 -5.02
CA TYR A 29 7.56 -3.24 -3.56
C TYR A 29 6.18 -3.46 -2.95
N PHE A 30 5.14 -2.93 -3.60
CA PHE A 30 3.75 -3.16 -3.17
C PHE A 30 3.33 -4.61 -3.38
N SER A 31 3.81 -5.32 -4.41
CA SER A 31 3.50 -6.74 -4.56
C SER A 31 4.12 -7.56 -3.45
N ASP A 32 5.37 -7.33 -3.07
CA ASP A 32 6.01 -8.08 -1.98
C ASP A 32 5.46 -7.70 -0.61
N TYR A 33 5.14 -6.42 -0.40
CA TYR A 33 4.41 -5.96 0.78
C TYR A 33 2.98 -6.53 0.86
N PHE A 34 2.17 -6.41 -0.20
CA PHE A 34 0.84 -7.03 -0.18
C PHE A 34 0.93 -8.57 -0.14
N ASN A 35 1.95 -9.21 -0.70
CA ASN A 35 2.15 -10.66 -0.56
C ASN A 35 2.30 -11.09 0.90
N THR A 36 2.98 -10.26 1.70
CA THR A 36 3.27 -10.54 3.11
C THR A 36 2.22 -10.00 4.08
N VAL A 37 1.44 -8.98 3.69
CA VAL A 37 0.49 -8.27 4.57
C VAL A 37 -0.98 -8.50 4.20
N ALA A 38 -1.31 -8.86 2.96
CA ALA A 38 -2.69 -9.01 2.48
C ALA A 38 -3.55 -10.07 3.19
N TRP A 39 -2.92 -10.99 3.92
CA TRP A 39 -3.63 -12.08 4.59
C TRP A 39 -4.11 -11.64 5.97
N VAL A 40 -3.57 -10.53 6.48
CA VAL A 40 -3.77 -10.02 7.84
C VAL A 40 -4.34 -8.60 7.85
N ASP A 41 -4.05 -7.78 6.82
CA ASP A 41 -4.49 -6.38 6.74
C ASP A 41 -5.24 -6.11 5.41
N PRO A 42 -6.58 -6.01 5.42
CA PRO A 42 -7.37 -5.67 4.24
C PRO A 42 -6.97 -4.33 3.62
N ILE A 43 -7.17 -4.16 2.30
CA ILE A 43 -6.76 -2.94 1.59
C ILE A 43 -7.38 -1.66 2.19
N ILE A 44 -8.62 -1.73 2.67
CA ILE A 44 -9.30 -0.64 3.37
C ILE A 44 -8.52 -0.19 4.62
N ASP A 45 -7.98 -1.13 5.39
CA ASP A 45 -7.27 -0.82 6.63
C ASP A 45 -5.87 -0.28 6.36
N ILE A 46 -5.21 -0.75 5.30
CA ILE A 46 -3.97 -0.15 4.78
C ILE A 46 -4.20 1.31 4.37
N ILE A 47 -5.30 1.62 3.68
CA ILE A 47 -5.66 3.00 3.33
C ILE A 47 -5.89 3.85 4.59
N LYS A 48 -6.58 3.31 5.60
CA LYS A 48 -6.83 4.04 6.87
C LYS A 48 -5.54 4.31 7.63
N ARG A 49 -4.61 3.34 7.70
CA ARG A 49 -3.29 3.52 8.31
C ARG A 49 -2.49 4.59 7.58
N ALA A 50 -2.45 4.52 6.25
CA ALA A 50 -1.79 5.54 5.44
C ALA A 50 -2.37 6.94 5.70
N ILE A 51 -3.69 7.10 5.79
CA ILE A 51 -4.31 8.40 6.14
C ILE A 51 -3.87 8.91 7.52
N ARG A 52 -3.57 8.01 8.46
CA ARG A 52 -3.08 8.37 9.80
C ARG A 52 -1.56 8.57 9.85
N GLY A 53 -0.84 8.30 8.76
CA GLY A 53 0.62 8.25 8.74
C GLY A 53 1.19 6.99 9.41
N GLU A 54 0.33 6.02 9.73
CA GLU A 54 0.73 4.82 10.47
C GLU A 54 1.38 3.81 9.54
N GLY A 55 2.51 3.25 9.97
CA GLY A 55 3.09 2.06 9.35
C GLY A 55 2.27 0.79 9.62
N ALA A 56 2.61 -0.29 8.95
CA ALA A 56 2.19 -1.63 9.35
C ALA A 56 3.41 -2.53 9.52
N ASN A 57 3.37 -3.31 10.59
CA ASN A 57 4.40 -4.27 10.96
C ASN A 57 3.72 -5.62 11.14
N ILE A 58 4.14 -6.61 10.36
CA ILE A 58 3.79 -8.01 10.61
C ILE A 58 5.09 -8.74 10.91
N GLN A 59 5.38 -8.90 12.21
CA GLN A 59 6.56 -9.61 12.71
C GLN A 59 6.66 -11.03 12.16
N GLU A 60 5.53 -11.66 11.83
CA GLU A 60 5.46 -13.05 11.34
C GLU A 60 6.05 -13.23 9.94
N THR A 61 6.03 -12.18 9.10
CA THR A 61 6.57 -12.21 7.73
C THR A 61 7.82 -11.36 7.56
N SER A 62 8.27 -10.70 8.65
CA SER A 62 9.41 -9.77 8.64
C SER A 62 9.29 -8.68 7.55
N ALA A 63 8.06 -8.33 7.19
CA ALA A 63 7.73 -7.27 6.24
C ALA A 63 7.22 -6.05 7.00
N TYR A 64 7.80 -4.89 6.69
CA TYR A 64 7.46 -3.64 7.34
C TYR A 64 7.21 -2.57 6.29
N LEU A 65 6.10 -1.86 6.43
CA LEU A 65 5.89 -0.56 5.81
C LEU A 65 5.99 0.46 6.93
N LEU A 66 7.06 1.23 6.96
CA LEU A 66 7.23 2.28 7.95
C LEU A 66 6.84 3.63 7.34
N MET A 67 5.94 4.31 8.04
CA MET A 67 5.42 5.63 7.64
C MET A 67 5.30 6.61 8.82
N ASP A 68 5.51 6.13 10.06
CA ASP A 68 5.49 6.94 11.27
C ASP A 68 6.82 7.68 11.46
N ASP A 69 6.77 8.91 11.99
CA ASP A 69 7.92 9.81 12.12
C ASP A 69 8.95 9.36 13.18
N VAL A 70 8.63 8.34 13.99
CA VAL A 70 9.48 7.91 15.11
C VAL A 70 9.46 6.39 15.28
N VAL A 71 10.56 5.74 14.89
CA VAL A 71 10.94 4.41 15.41
C VAL A 71 11.91 4.60 16.58
N ASP A 72 11.89 3.67 17.54
CA ASP A 72 12.54 3.68 18.87
C ASP A 72 14.07 3.95 18.92
N GLU A 73 14.73 4.20 17.77
CA GLU A 73 16.19 4.35 17.65
C GLU A 73 16.66 5.66 16.99
N GLY A 74 15.78 6.66 16.85
CA GLY A 74 16.14 7.97 16.28
C GLY A 74 16.25 7.98 14.75
N HIS A 75 15.69 6.97 14.09
CA HIS A 75 15.50 6.93 12.64
C HIS A 75 14.30 7.79 12.25
N ILE A 76 14.55 8.85 11.48
CA ILE A 76 13.50 9.74 10.94
C ILE A 76 13.08 9.20 9.58
N ILE A 77 11.80 8.88 9.46
CA ILE A 77 11.23 8.33 8.24
C ILE A 77 10.74 9.48 7.36
N ASP A 78 11.55 9.86 6.37
CA ASP A 78 11.23 10.92 5.40
C ASP A 78 10.57 10.40 4.11
N ALA A 79 10.36 9.08 4.01
CA ALA A 79 9.72 8.42 2.88
C ALA A 79 9.11 7.07 3.32
N ALA A 80 8.20 6.49 2.54
CA ALA A 80 7.69 5.17 2.82
C ALA A 80 8.81 4.13 2.61
N GLU A 81 9.14 3.39 3.65
CA GLU A 81 10.21 2.39 3.65
C GLU A 81 9.61 0.99 3.69
N PHE A 82 10.10 0.14 2.79
CA PHE A 82 9.73 -1.26 2.68
C PHE A 82 10.89 -2.11 3.16
N TYR A 83 10.61 -2.95 4.15
CA TYR A 83 11.59 -3.89 4.68
C TYR A 83 11.13 -5.32 4.42
N PHE A 84 12.08 -6.21 4.17
CA PHE A 84 11.86 -7.64 4.03
C PHE A 84 12.96 -8.40 4.78
N ASN A 85 12.59 -9.36 5.64
CA ASN A 85 13.53 -10.05 6.55
C ASN A 85 14.37 -9.10 7.43
N GLY A 86 13.82 -7.93 7.77
CA GLY A 86 14.51 -6.90 8.56
C GLY A 86 15.55 -6.07 7.79
N GLU A 87 15.71 -6.29 6.48
CA GLU A 87 16.56 -5.48 5.60
C GLU A 87 15.71 -4.49 4.80
N LEU A 88 16.25 -3.28 4.56
CA LEU A 88 15.60 -2.28 3.71
C LEU A 88 15.62 -2.75 2.25
N ASP A 89 14.45 -3.08 1.72
CA ASP A 89 14.26 -3.53 0.35
C ASP A 89 14.02 -2.35 -0.61
N GLY A 90 13.30 -1.32 -0.13
CA GLY A 90 12.98 -0.15 -0.93
C GLY A 90 12.57 1.07 -0.13
N LYS A 91 12.75 2.25 -0.71
CA LYS A 91 12.34 3.53 -0.14
C LYS A 91 11.76 4.43 -1.21
N VAL A 92 10.59 5.00 -0.93
CA VAL A 92 9.82 5.73 -1.96
C VAL A 92 9.19 6.98 -1.35
N PRO A 93 9.18 8.14 -2.04
CA PRO A 93 8.58 9.34 -1.48
C PRO A 93 7.11 9.12 -1.12
N PHE A 94 6.65 9.68 0.00
CA PHE A 94 5.29 9.49 0.50
C PHE A 94 4.19 9.81 -0.54
N LYS A 95 4.37 10.87 -1.33
CA LYS A 95 3.44 11.20 -2.42
C LYS A 95 3.33 10.09 -3.45
N VAL A 96 4.47 9.51 -3.82
CA VAL A 96 4.54 8.45 -4.84
C VAL A 96 3.93 7.15 -4.27
N PHE A 97 4.20 6.84 -3.00
CA PHE A 97 3.50 5.75 -2.27
C PHE A 97 1.98 5.96 -2.32
N ALA A 98 1.49 7.13 -1.92
CA ALA A 98 0.07 7.42 -1.81
C ALA A 98 -0.63 7.38 -3.18
N SER A 99 0.01 7.90 -4.23
CA SER A 99 -0.50 7.80 -5.60
C SER A 99 -0.64 6.35 -6.03
N VAL A 100 0.35 5.49 -5.80
CA VAL A 100 0.25 4.08 -6.19
C VAL A 100 -0.76 3.31 -5.34
N LEU A 101 -0.87 3.63 -4.04
CA LEU A 101 -1.91 3.07 -3.19
C LEU A 101 -3.32 3.45 -3.70
N GLU A 102 -3.54 4.70 -4.10
CA GLU A 102 -4.79 5.13 -4.73
C GLU A 102 -5.08 4.29 -5.98
N LEU A 103 -4.10 4.17 -6.88
CA LEU A 103 -4.28 3.44 -8.15
C LEU A 103 -4.69 1.98 -7.92
N ILE A 104 -4.02 1.30 -6.99
CA ILE A 104 -4.32 -0.08 -6.63
C ILE A 104 -5.71 -0.17 -5.98
N ALA A 105 -6.05 0.76 -5.07
CA ALA A 105 -7.34 0.78 -4.41
C ALA A 105 -8.50 1.01 -5.39
N LEU A 106 -8.36 1.96 -6.31
CA LEU A 106 -9.36 2.24 -7.34
C LEU A 106 -9.55 1.06 -8.28
N ALA A 107 -8.46 0.43 -8.72
CA ALA A 107 -8.54 -0.78 -9.51
C ALA A 107 -9.19 -1.92 -8.71
N TYR A 108 -8.84 -2.11 -7.43
CA TYR A 108 -9.46 -3.14 -6.59
C TYR A 108 -10.98 -2.93 -6.43
N ALA A 109 -11.40 -1.68 -6.23
CA ALA A 109 -12.80 -1.28 -6.11
C ALA A 109 -13.62 -1.55 -7.39
N GLU A 110 -13.01 -1.53 -8.58
CA GLU A 110 -13.68 -1.88 -9.83
C GLU A 110 -14.07 -3.36 -9.87
N HIS A 111 -13.29 -4.23 -9.23
CA HIS A 111 -13.51 -5.68 -9.20
C HIS A 111 -14.23 -6.19 -7.94
N ASN A 112 -14.32 -5.37 -6.88
CA ASN A 112 -14.91 -5.74 -5.60
C ASN A 112 -16.02 -4.76 -5.18
N PRO A 113 -17.26 -4.95 -5.68
CA PRO A 113 -18.36 -4.01 -5.47
C PRO A 113 -18.73 -3.79 -4.00
N GLU A 114 -18.51 -4.80 -3.14
CA GLU A 114 -18.84 -4.76 -1.71
C GLU A 114 -17.99 -3.73 -0.94
N GLU A 115 -16.74 -3.55 -1.35
CA GLU A 115 -15.80 -2.61 -0.71
C GLU A 115 -15.68 -1.27 -1.46
N LYS A 116 -16.24 -1.20 -2.66
CA LYS A 116 -16.10 -0.07 -3.58
C LYS A 116 -16.50 1.26 -2.97
N GLU A 117 -17.66 1.33 -2.32
CA GLU A 117 -18.14 2.59 -1.73
C GLU A 117 -17.21 3.09 -0.63
N GLN A 118 -16.74 2.18 0.23
CA GLN A 118 -15.83 2.52 1.32
C GLN A 118 -14.46 2.97 0.80
N ILE A 119 -13.94 2.30 -0.23
CA ILE A 119 -12.67 2.71 -0.87
C ILE A 119 -12.82 4.12 -1.44
N LEU A 120 -13.89 4.39 -2.19
CA LEU A 120 -14.14 5.70 -2.81
C LEU A 120 -14.32 6.82 -1.77
N ASP A 121 -14.92 6.55 -0.60
CA ASP A 121 -15.03 7.51 0.50
C ASP A 121 -13.67 7.88 1.13
N LEU A 122 -12.72 6.93 1.15
CA LEU A 122 -11.40 7.15 1.73
C LEU A 122 -10.43 7.89 0.80
N MET A 123 -10.58 7.77 -0.53
CA MET A 123 -9.63 8.36 -1.49
C MET A 123 -9.44 9.89 -1.34
N PRO A 124 -10.49 10.72 -1.20
CA PRO A 124 -10.32 12.16 -1.00
C PRO A 124 -9.49 12.51 0.25
N ARG A 125 -9.58 11.69 1.30
CA ARG A 125 -8.80 11.89 2.53
C ARG A 125 -7.34 11.53 2.32
N LEU A 126 -7.06 10.40 1.66
CA LEU A 126 -5.69 10.00 1.30
C LEU A 126 -5.01 11.10 0.48
N LYS A 127 -5.68 11.59 -0.56
CA LYS A 127 -5.21 12.70 -1.40
C LYS A 127 -4.84 13.95 -0.61
N LYS A 128 -5.73 14.34 0.31
CA LYS A 128 -5.52 15.51 1.15
C LYS A 128 -4.30 15.38 2.07
N VAL A 129 -4.06 14.20 2.65
CA VAL A 129 -2.92 13.96 3.56
C VAL A 129 -1.59 14.06 2.81
N TYR A 130 -1.54 13.53 1.58
CA TYR A 130 -0.31 13.48 0.80
C TYR A 130 -0.17 14.59 -0.24
N ASP A 131 -1.16 15.48 -0.36
CA ASP A 131 -1.18 16.58 -1.33
C ASP A 131 -0.94 16.07 -2.77
N ILE A 132 -1.79 15.12 -3.18
CA ILE A 132 -1.83 14.47 -4.51
C ILE A 132 -3.22 14.60 -5.17
#